data_AF-A0A8C3KRX7-F1
#
_entry.id   AF-A0A8C3KRX7-F1
#
_cell.length_a   1.000
_cell.length_b   1.000
_cell.length_c   1.000
_cell.angle_alpha   90.00
_cell.angle_beta   90.00
_cell.angle_gamma   90.00
#
_symmetry.space_group_name_H-M   'P 1'
#
loop_
_entity.id
_entity.type
_entity.pdbx_description
1 polymer ?
#
loop_
_entity_poly.entity_id
_entity_poly.type
_entity_poly.pdbx_seq_one_letter_code
_entity_poly.pdbx_strand_id
1 'polypeptide(L)'
;MAAVLAAAWALLAAAFLAALLLLLLLLRRAGQPGGFVSGLFQDLIRYGKTKGGWGQGPAWLRLLQVPKRWFTHFYVVSVLWNGFLLIWLFRAEFLGGSLPSWIQHVHHALGRDSQSEDTGCEHFSALLVLLLLWLHSCRRLAECLWTSVFSSGVIHIVQYCFGLAYYIAVGSTVLCQVPADVRNGKELSVQICWYHIVGVMMYVWASLHQHRCLVILANLRKSKSGKVLSLGHSVPFGDWFERVSCPHYFAELLIYVSMAITLGFHNLTWWCVVMYVLFNQALAAVLSHEFYQKNFSSYPKHRRAFIPFVF
;
A
#
# COMPACT_ATOMS: atom_id res chain seq x y z
N MET A 1 14.52 5.47 -20.02
CA MET A 1 14.01 4.11 -19.73
C MET A 1 13.04 4.03 -18.53
N ALA A 2 12.99 5.07 -17.68
CA ALA A 2 11.92 5.32 -16.70
C ALA A 2 10.46 5.10 -17.19
N ALA A 3 10.22 5.21 -18.50
CA ALA A 3 8.94 4.91 -19.12
C ALA A 3 8.47 3.46 -18.91
N VAL A 4 9.37 2.48 -18.79
CA VAL A 4 9.00 1.07 -18.59
C VAL A 4 8.42 0.83 -17.20
N LEU A 5 9.07 1.35 -16.15
CA LEU A 5 8.56 1.28 -14.78
C LEU A 5 7.23 2.05 -14.65
N ALA A 6 7.15 3.25 -15.21
CA ALA A 6 5.90 4.02 -15.22
C ALA A 6 4.79 3.25 -15.94
N ALA A 7 5.07 2.64 -17.10
CA ALA A 7 4.11 1.84 -17.84
C ALA A 7 3.65 0.59 -17.07
N ALA A 8 4.56 -0.09 -16.37
CA ALA A 8 4.22 -1.24 -15.54
C ALA A 8 3.27 -0.85 -14.40
N TRP A 9 3.57 0.24 -13.68
CA TRP A 9 2.69 0.76 -12.62
C TRP A 9 1.37 1.28 -13.17
N ALA A 10 1.37 1.94 -14.33
CA ALA A 10 0.16 2.43 -14.98
C ALA A 10 -0.74 1.27 -15.45
N LEU A 11 -0.17 0.22 -16.03
CA LEU A 11 -0.90 -0.99 -16.41
C LEU A 11 -1.53 -1.65 -15.18
N LEU A 12 -0.79 -1.73 -14.08
CA LEU A 12 -1.28 -2.28 -12.83
C LEU A 12 -2.43 -1.42 -12.25
N ALA A 13 -2.28 -0.10 -12.26
CA ALA A 13 -3.33 0.84 -11.86
C ALA A 13 -4.59 0.67 -12.73
N ALA A 14 -4.43 0.58 -14.05
CA ALA A 14 -5.54 0.36 -14.99
C ALA A 14 -6.25 -0.97 -14.74
N ALA A 15 -5.52 -2.05 -14.43
CA ALA A 15 -6.11 -3.35 -14.10
C ALA A 15 -6.97 -3.28 -12.82
N PHE A 16 -6.49 -2.60 -11.77
CA PHE A 16 -7.27 -2.42 -10.54
C PHE A 16 -8.45 -1.48 -10.72
N LEU A 17 -8.34 -0.45 -11.57
CA LEU A 17 -9.48 0.38 -11.96
C LEU A 17 -10.53 -0.44 -12.71
N ALA A 18 -10.13 -1.26 -13.68
CA ALA A 18 -11.04 -2.13 -14.41
C ALA A 18 -11.75 -3.11 -13.46
N ALA A 19 -11.03 -3.70 -12.51
CA ALA A 19 -11.61 -4.55 -11.47
C ALA A 19 -12.61 -3.78 -10.59
N LEU A 20 -12.28 -2.56 -10.18
CA LEU A 20 -13.18 -1.71 -9.39
C LEU A 20 -14.46 -1.39 -10.16
N LEU A 21 -14.35 -0.98 -11.43
CA LEU A 21 -15.50 -0.67 -12.27
C LEU A 21 -16.37 -1.91 -12.49
N LEU A 22 -15.77 -3.07 -12.73
CA LEU A 22 -16.48 -4.34 -12.84
C LEU A 22 -17.22 -4.69 -11.54
N LEU A 23 -16.57 -4.53 -10.38
CA LEU A 23 -17.22 -4.74 -9.08
C LEU A 23 -18.42 -3.81 -8.90
N LEU A 24 -18.29 -2.52 -9.19
CA LEU A 24 -19.37 -1.54 -9.07
C LEU A 24 -20.54 -1.88 -10.01
N LEU A 25 -20.25 -2.35 -11.23
CA LEU A 25 -21.26 -2.82 -12.18
C LEU A 25 -21.99 -4.07 -11.67
N LEU A 26 -21.25 -5.03 -11.10
CA LEU A 26 -21.85 -6.24 -10.52
C LEU A 26 -22.73 -5.92 -9.31
N LEU A 27 -22.31 -4.98 -8.46
CA LEU A 27 -23.11 -4.53 -7.31
C LEU A 27 -24.41 -3.85 -7.73
N ARG A 28 -24.41 -3.10 -8.85
CA ARG A 28 -25.64 -2.52 -9.43
C ARG A 28 -26.58 -3.58 -10.02
N ARG A 29 -26.03 -4.71 -10.49
CA ARG A 29 -26.79 -5.82 -11.08
C ARG A 29 -27.20 -6.89 -10.06
N ALA A 30 -27.16 -6.60 -8.76
CA ALA A 30 -27.55 -7.53 -7.70
C ALA A 30 -29.02 -7.98 -7.89
N GLY A 31 -29.20 -9.13 -8.54
CA GLY A 31 -30.49 -9.64 -9.02
C GLY A 31 -30.37 -10.70 -10.13
N GLN A 32 -29.23 -10.79 -10.83
CA GLN A 32 -28.97 -11.85 -11.82
C GLN A 32 -28.00 -12.92 -11.30
N PRO A 33 -28.21 -14.21 -11.61
CA PRO A 33 -27.28 -15.27 -11.21
C PRO A 33 -25.90 -15.04 -11.84
N GLY A 34 -24.86 -15.00 -11.00
CA GLY A 34 -23.49 -14.78 -11.43
C GLY A 34 -22.95 -16.00 -12.17
N GLY A 35 -22.44 -15.80 -13.40
CA GLY A 35 -21.73 -16.84 -14.14
C GLY A 35 -20.37 -17.20 -13.53
N PHE A 36 -19.76 -18.29 -13.99
CA PHE A 36 -18.47 -18.82 -13.51
C PHE A 36 -17.35 -17.75 -13.42
N VAL A 37 -17.25 -16.87 -14.43
CA VAL A 37 -16.27 -15.77 -14.47
C VAL A 37 -16.48 -14.77 -13.33
N SER A 38 -17.74 -14.49 -12.96
CA SER A 38 -18.06 -13.64 -11.81
C SER A 38 -17.61 -14.28 -10.50
N GLY A 39 -17.81 -15.61 -10.35
CA GLY A 39 -17.33 -16.36 -9.20
C GLY A 39 -15.81 -16.31 -9.03
N LEU A 40 -15.06 -16.59 -10.10
CA LEU A 40 -13.60 -16.57 -10.08
C LEU A 40 -13.04 -15.15 -9.82
N PHE A 41 -13.67 -14.13 -10.40
CA PHE A 41 -13.34 -12.73 -10.12
C PHE A 41 -13.58 -12.36 -8.64
N GLN A 42 -14.75 -12.72 -8.09
CA GLN A 42 -15.09 -12.45 -6.69
C GLN A 42 -14.14 -13.18 -5.73
N ASP A 43 -13.73 -14.42 -6.04
CA ASP A 43 -12.75 -15.17 -5.26
C ASP A 43 -11.34 -14.57 -5.32
N LEU A 44 -10.95 -13.98 -6.45
CA LEU A 44 -9.65 -13.33 -6.64
C LEU A 44 -9.55 -11.98 -5.95
N ILE A 45 -10.65 -11.24 -5.77
CA ILE A 45 -10.62 -9.90 -5.13
C ILE A 45 -10.98 -9.93 -3.64
N ARG A 46 -11.77 -10.91 -3.18
CA ARG A 46 -12.20 -11.01 -1.78
C ARG A 46 -11.16 -11.75 -0.94
N TYR A 47 -10.92 -11.25 0.26
CA TYR A 47 -10.02 -11.89 1.24
C TYR A 47 -10.44 -11.55 2.66
N GLY A 48 -10.01 -12.37 3.62
CA GLY A 48 -10.34 -12.18 5.03
C GLY A 48 -11.86 -12.14 5.27
N LYS A 49 -12.35 -11.01 5.77
CA LYS A 49 -13.76 -10.83 6.16
C LYS A 49 -14.73 -10.74 4.97
N THR A 50 -14.23 -10.38 3.79
CA THR A 50 -15.08 -10.18 2.62
C THR A 50 -15.31 -11.47 1.84
N LYS A 51 -14.57 -12.54 2.15
CA LYS A 51 -14.72 -13.87 1.56
C LYS A 51 -15.77 -14.68 2.34
N GLY A 52 -16.87 -15.05 1.70
CA GLY A 52 -17.93 -15.87 2.29
C GLY A 52 -17.56 -17.36 2.35
N GLY A 53 -18.12 -18.09 3.32
CA GLY A 53 -18.11 -19.56 3.33
C GLY A 53 -16.73 -20.21 3.53
N TRP A 54 -16.22 -20.20 4.75
CA TRP A 54 -15.05 -21.02 5.11
C TRP A 54 -15.40 -22.50 4.87
N GLY A 55 -14.68 -23.16 3.95
CA GLY A 55 -14.79 -24.60 3.73
C GLY A 55 -15.87 -25.11 2.77
N GLN A 56 -16.69 -24.24 2.17
CA GLN A 56 -17.75 -24.66 1.23
C GLN A 56 -17.29 -24.79 -0.23
N GLY A 57 -16.02 -24.47 -0.52
CA GLY A 57 -15.43 -24.61 -1.86
C GLY A 57 -14.76 -25.97 -2.10
N PRO A 58 -14.58 -26.36 -3.38
CA PRO A 58 -13.87 -27.59 -3.75
C PRO A 58 -12.44 -27.63 -3.14
N ALA A 59 -11.95 -28.82 -2.82
CA ALA A 59 -10.72 -29.03 -2.05
C ALA A 59 -9.48 -28.36 -2.66
N TRP A 60 -9.39 -28.27 -3.99
CA TRP A 60 -8.30 -27.61 -4.70
C TRP A 60 -8.25 -26.09 -4.44
N LEU A 61 -9.40 -25.41 -4.29
CA LEU A 61 -9.43 -23.98 -3.94
C LEU A 61 -8.96 -23.70 -2.51
N ARG A 62 -8.95 -24.72 -1.64
CA ARG A 62 -8.41 -24.62 -0.27
C ARG A 62 -6.88 -24.74 -0.25
N LEU A 63 -6.30 -25.50 -1.17
CA LEU A 63 -4.84 -25.60 -1.34
C LEU A 63 -4.21 -24.28 -1.80
N LEU A 64 -4.97 -23.43 -2.49
CA LEU A 64 -4.53 -22.11 -2.96
C LEU A 64 -4.76 -20.98 -1.95
N GLN A 65 -5.08 -21.30 -0.69
CA GLN A 65 -5.37 -20.31 0.35
C GLN A 65 -4.32 -20.33 1.45
N VAL A 66 -3.85 -19.14 1.81
CA VAL A 66 -2.89 -18.95 2.90
C VAL A 66 -3.52 -18.19 4.07
N PRO A 67 -3.07 -18.44 5.32
CA PRO A 67 -3.60 -17.76 6.49
C PRO A 67 -3.40 -16.23 6.43
N LYS A 68 -4.42 -15.46 6.80
CA LYS A 68 -4.33 -13.99 6.84
C LYS A 68 -3.21 -13.46 7.74
N ARG A 69 -2.87 -14.17 8.81
CA ARG A 69 -1.72 -13.82 9.68
C ARG A 69 -0.38 -13.70 8.93
N TRP A 70 -0.26 -14.27 7.74
CA TRP A 70 0.93 -14.12 6.89
C TRP A 70 1.08 -12.70 6.27
N PHE A 71 0.13 -11.78 6.50
CA PHE A 71 0.35 -10.35 6.22
C PHE A 71 1.62 -9.81 6.89
N THR A 72 2.02 -10.36 8.05
CA THR A 72 3.29 -10.00 8.70
C THR A 72 4.49 -10.25 7.80
N HIS A 73 4.48 -11.30 6.96
CA HIS A 73 5.60 -11.62 6.07
C HIS A 73 5.86 -10.50 5.05
N PHE A 74 4.79 -9.88 4.55
CA PHE A 74 4.92 -8.77 3.60
C PHE A 74 5.73 -7.62 4.20
N TYR A 75 5.44 -7.28 5.46
CA TYR A 75 6.13 -6.19 6.15
C TYR A 75 7.53 -6.59 6.60
N VAL A 76 7.79 -7.85 6.95
CA VAL A 76 9.16 -8.35 7.19
C VAL A 76 10.00 -8.20 5.93
N VAL A 77 9.50 -8.66 4.78
CA VAL A 77 10.20 -8.51 3.49
C VAL A 77 10.41 -7.04 3.16
N SER A 78 9.39 -6.20 3.33
CA SER A 78 9.50 -4.76 3.10
C SER A 78 10.57 -4.09 3.97
N VAL A 79 10.61 -4.38 5.27
CA VAL A 79 11.59 -3.81 6.20
C VAL A 79 13.01 -4.24 5.83
N LEU A 80 13.21 -5.53 5.53
CA LEU A 80 14.52 -6.06 5.17
C LEU A 80 15.00 -5.51 3.83
N TRP A 81 14.15 -5.56 2.80
CA TRP A 81 14.51 -5.12 1.45
C TRP A 81 14.72 -3.60 1.39
N ASN A 82 13.76 -2.81 1.86
CA ASN A 82 13.86 -1.35 1.78
C ASN A 82 14.93 -0.81 2.73
N GLY A 83 15.19 -1.48 3.86
CA GLY A 83 16.30 -1.15 4.75
C GLY A 83 17.65 -1.43 4.08
N PHE A 84 17.76 -2.56 3.38
CA PHE A 84 18.94 -2.87 2.57
C PHE A 84 19.17 -1.81 1.48
N LEU A 85 18.15 -1.44 0.70
CA LEU A 85 18.26 -0.39 -0.32
C LEU A 85 18.65 0.97 0.30
N LEU A 86 18.06 1.32 1.44
CA LEU A 86 18.34 2.57 2.16
C LEU A 86 19.79 2.66 2.61
N ILE A 87 20.34 1.58 3.18
CA ILE A 87 21.74 1.51 3.61
C ILE A 87 22.68 1.69 2.41
N TRP A 88 22.38 1.05 1.29
CA TRP A 88 23.21 1.15 0.09
C TRP A 88 23.13 2.52 -0.57
N LEU A 89 21.94 3.11 -0.67
CA LEU A 89 21.79 4.48 -1.16
C LEU A 89 22.52 5.46 -0.25
N PHE A 90 22.34 5.39 1.07
CA PHE A 90 23.05 6.23 2.03
C PHE A 90 24.59 6.09 1.90
N ARG A 91 25.10 4.87 1.75
CA ARG A 91 26.54 4.63 1.50
C ARG A 91 27.02 5.26 0.21
N ALA A 92 26.21 5.18 -0.85
CA ALA A 92 26.56 5.78 -2.13
C ALA A 92 26.60 7.31 -2.06
N GLU A 93 25.60 7.93 -1.41
CA GLU A 93 25.50 9.39 -1.31
C GLU A 93 26.54 10.01 -0.36
N PHE A 94 26.77 9.42 0.82
CA PHE A 94 27.56 10.07 1.89
C PHE A 94 28.93 9.46 2.14
N LEU A 95 29.14 8.18 1.77
CA LEU A 95 30.36 7.45 2.09
C LEU A 95 31.19 7.14 0.83
N GLY A 96 30.81 7.67 -0.33
CA GLY A 96 31.49 7.43 -1.60
C GLY A 96 31.48 5.97 -2.06
N GLY A 97 30.55 5.17 -1.53
CA GLY A 97 30.40 3.77 -1.91
C GLY A 97 29.78 3.60 -3.30
N SER A 98 30.00 2.45 -3.92
CA SER A 98 29.25 2.06 -5.13
C SER A 98 28.05 1.20 -4.76
N LEU A 99 26.92 1.36 -5.46
CA LEU A 99 25.84 0.38 -5.42
C LEU A 99 26.35 -1.01 -5.86
N PRO A 100 25.79 -2.12 -5.34
CA PRO A 100 26.10 -3.46 -5.82
C PRO A 100 25.93 -3.56 -7.34
N SER A 101 26.78 -4.34 -8.01
CA SER A 101 26.79 -4.44 -9.47
C SER A 101 25.41 -4.78 -10.05
N TRP A 102 24.69 -5.74 -9.49
CA TRP A 102 23.34 -6.09 -9.96
C TRP A 102 22.33 -4.94 -9.79
N ILE A 103 22.45 -4.11 -8.75
CA ILE A 103 21.63 -2.91 -8.58
C ILE A 103 21.99 -1.90 -9.65
N GLN A 104 23.27 -1.69 -9.92
CA GLN A 104 23.71 -0.78 -10.99
C GLN A 104 23.17 -1.24 -12.35
N HIS A 105 23.17 -2.54 -12.65
CA HIS A 105 22.57 -3.05 -13.89
C HIS A 105 21.08 -2.76 -13.97
N VAL A 106 20.32 -3.01 -12.89
CA VAL A 106 18.88 -2.69 -12.83
C VAL A 106 18.65 -1.19 -12.94
N HIS A 107 19.49 -0.39 -12.29
CA HIS A 107 19.45 1.05 -12.29
C HIS A 107 19.76 1.63 -13.67
N HIS A 108 20.78 1.13 -14.36
CA HIS A 108 21.05 1.49 -15.74
C HIS A 108 19.95 1.00 -16.69
N ALA A 109 19.35 -0.16 -16.43
CA ALA A 109 18.30 -0.76 -17.26
C ALA A 109 16.90 -0.15 -17.03
N LEU A 110 16.63 0.50 -15.91
CA LEU A 110 15.29 1.04 -15.58
C LEU A 110 15.31 2.51 -15.17
N GLY A 111 16.50 3.06 -14.97
CA GLY A 111 16.72 4.40 -14.48
C GLY A 111 16.30 5.50 -15.44
N ARG A 112 16.33 6.71 -14.89
CA ARG A 112 16.11 7.94 -15.63
C ARG A 112 17.46 8.51 -16.08
N ASP A 113 17.55 8.86 -17.36
CA ASP A 113 18.69 9.60 -17.90
C ASP A 113 18.67 11.03 -17.33
N SER A 114 19.82 11.54 -16.88
CA SER A 114 19.91 12.87 -16.27
C SER A 114 19.55 13.95 -17.29
N GLN A 115 18.50 14.73 -17.03
CA GLN A 115 18.11 15.89 -17.86
C GLN A 115 17.97 17.19 -17.07
N SER A 116 18.29 17.22 -15.77
CA SER A 116 18.05 18.37 -14.88
C SER A 116 19.33 18.85 -14.17
N GLU A 117 19.51 20.17 -14.12
CA GLU A 117 20.58 20.85 -13.39
C GLU A 117 20.46 20.72 -11.84
N ASP A 118 19.30 20.27 -11.32
CA ASP A 118 19.01 20.11 -9.88
C ASP A 118 19.20 18.66 -9.40
N THR A 119 20.37 18.10 -9.68
CA THR A 119 20.70 16.72 -9.33
C THR A 119 20.71 16.51 -7.80
N GLY A 120 21.13 17.51 -7.02
CA GLY A 120 21.24 17.42 -5.55
C GLY A 120 19.89 17.26 -4.83
N CYS A 121 18.86 18.04 -5.22
CA CYS A 121 17.55 17.91 -4.58
C CYS A 121 16.86 16.58 -4.93
N GLU A 122 17.10 16.01 -6.12
CA GLU A 122 16.55 14.70 -6.55
C GLU A 122 17.12 13.51 -5.74
N HIS A 123 18.45 13.48 -5.50
CA HIS A 123 19.09 12.40 -4.73
C HIS A 123 18.60 12.41 -3.27
N PHE A 124 18.54 13.60 -2.66
CA PHE A 124 18.01 13.75 -1.31
C PHE A 124 16.51 13.40 -1.22
N SER A 125 15.71 13.78 -2.21
CA SER A 125 14.29 13.40 -2.30
C SER A 125 14.12 11.88 -2.30
N ALA A 126 14.90 11.15 -3.09
CA ALA A 126 14.82 9.69 -3.19
C ALA A 126 15.26 9.02 -1.89
N LEU A 127 16.36 9.47 -1.29
CA LEU A 127 16.81 9.00 0.03
C LEU A 127 15.72 9.22 1.09
N LEU A 128 15.13 10.41 1.12
CA LEU A 128 14.08 10.77 2.06
C LEU A 128 12.84 9.91 1.86
N VAL A 129 12.37 9.71 0.62
CA VAL A 129 11.23 8.82 0.35
C VAL A 129 11.53 7.38 0.72
N LEU A 130 12.74 6.87 0.45
CA LEU A 130 13.12 5.52 0.83
C LEU A 130 13.17 5.34 2.35
N LEU A 131 13.61 6.37 3.09
CA LEU A 131 13.54 6.43 4.54
C LEU A 131 12.08 6.43 5.03
N LEU A 132 11.21 7.28 4.47
CA LEU A 132 9.78 7.32 4.82
C LEU A 132 9.09 5.98 4.54
N LEU A 133 9.40 5.33 3.41
CA LEU A 133 8.89 4.00 3.05
C LEU A 133 9.36 2.91 4.03
N TRP A 134 10.64 2.98 4.45
CA TRP A 134 11.18 2.05 5.44
C TRP A 134 10.52 2.25 6.82
N LEU A 135 10.40 3.50 7.28
CA LEU A 135 9.70 3.83 8.53
C LEU A 135 8.24 3.39 8.49
N HIS A 136 7.56 3.61 7.37
CA HIS A 136 6.20 3.12 7.15
C HIS A 136 6.15 1.60 7.32
N SER A 137 7.06 0.87 6.67
CA SER A 137 7.15 -0.59 6.76
C SER A 137 7.40 -1.09 8.18
N CYS A 138 8.31 -0.45 8.92
CA CYS A 138 8.61 -0.75 10.32
C CYS A 138 7.36 -0.56 11.20
N ARG A 139 6.63 0.56 11.02
CA ARG A 139 5.38 0.80 11.75
C ARG A 139 4.32 -0.26 11.42
N ARG A 140 4.12 -0.56 10.14
CA ARG A 140 3.13 -1.58 9.73
C ARG A 140 3.49 -2.97 10.26
N LEU A 141 4.78 -3.31 10.31
CA LEU A 141 5.25 -4.54 10.95
C LEU A 141 4.94 -4.55 12.45
N ALA A 142 5.30 -3.48 13.16
CA ALA A 142 4.99 -3.29 14.58
C ALA A 142 3.48 -3.42 14.87
N GLU A 143 2.63 -2.80 14.05
CA GLU A 143 1.18 -2.91 14.15
C GLU A 143 0.67 -4.33 13.88
N CYS A 144 1.33 -5.10 13.02
CA CYS A 144 0.98 -6.51 12.81
C CYS A 144 1.33 -7.37 14.02
N LEU A 145 2.48 -7.11 14.65
CA LEU A 145 2.99 -7.88 15.78
C LEU A 145 2.26 -7.56 17.10
N TRP A 146 1.97 -6.27 17.35
CA TRP A 146 1.50 -5.83 18.67
C TRP A 146 0.05 -5.32 18.67
N THR A 147 -0.41 -4.70 17.58
CA THR A 147 -1.74 -4.09 17.54
C THR A 147 -2.80 -5.05 16.99
N SER A 148 -2.51 -5.70 15.88
CA SER A 148 -3.48 -6.42 15.06
C SER A 148 -3.98 -7.71 15.73
N VAL A 149 -5.29 -7.94 15.63
CA VAL A 149 -5.92 -9.22 16.01
C VAL A 149 -6.35 -9.94 14.74
N PHE A 150 -5.57 -10.93 14.32
CA PHE A 150 -5.89 -11.73 13.13
C PHE A 150 -6.95 -12.78 13.46
N SER A 151 -8.01 -12.84 12.65
CA SER A 151 -9.00 -13.93 12.66
C SER A 151 -8.56 -15.08 11.75
N SER A 152 -9.34 -16.16 11.68
CA SER A 152 -9.16 -17.30 10.76
C SER A 152 -9.36 -16.98 9.26
N GLY A 153 -9.30 -15.70 8.89
CA GLY A 153 -9.40 -15.26 7.51
C GLY A 153 -8.26 -15.81 6.64
N VAL A 154 -8.50 -15.87 5.34
CA VAL A 154 -7.57 -16.40 4.34
C VAL A 154 -7.31 -15.39 3.22
N ILE A 155 -6.20 -15.56 2.53
CA ILE A 155 -5.75 -14.79 1.36
C ILE A 155 -5.48 -15.81 0.24
N HIS A 156 -5.73 -15.44 -1.02
CA HIS A 156 -5.36 -16.31 -2.14
C HIS A 156 -3.85 -16.30 -2.38
N ILE A 157 -3.24 -17.42 -2.78
CA ILE A 157 -1.78 -17.52 -2.98
C ILE A 157 -1.26 -16.53 -4.02
N VAL A 158 -2.04 -16.26 -5.07
CA VAL A 158 -1.69 -15.25 -6.09
C VAL A 158 -1.62 -13.85 -5.47
N GLN A 159 -2.58 -13.49 -4.62
CA GLN A 159 -2.55 -12.21 -3.88
C GLN A 159 -1.36 -12.16 -2.92
N TYR A 160 -0.99 -13.30 -2.31
CA TYR A 160 0.14 -13.40 -1.41
C TYR A 160 1.47 -13.17 -2.14
N CYS A 161 1.71 -13.87 -3.25
CA CYS A 161 2.91 -13.67 -4.08
C CYS A 161 2.97 -12.25 -4.64
N PHE A 162 1.83 -11.73 -5.10
CA PHE A 162 1.72 -10.35 -5.58
C PHE A 162 2.07 -9.33 -4.49
N GLY A 163 1.58 -9.53 -3.26
CA GLY A 163 1.91 -8.67 -2.12
C GLY A 163 3.40 -8.66 -1.78
N LEU A 164 4.07 -9.82 -1.82
CA LEU A 164 5.52 -9.91 -1.65
C LEU A 164 6.28 -9.16 -2.75
N ALA A 165 5.91 -9.40 -4.01
CA ALA A 165 6.52 -8.74 -5.16
C ALA A 165 6.33 -7.22 -5.10
N TYR A 166 5.15 -6.75 -4.66
CA TYR A 166 4.85 -5.33 -4.51
C TYR A 166 5.83 -4.61 -3.56
N TYR A 167 6.10 -5.18 -2.39
CA TYR A 167 7.01 -4.54 -1.40
C TYR A 167 8.47 -4.51 -1.86
N ILE A 168 8.88 -5.45 -2.71
CA ILE A 168 10.18 -5.40 -3.38
C ILE A 168 10.17 -4.31 -4.46
N ALA A 169 9.14 -4.30 -5.31
CA ALA A 169 9.03 -3.40 -6.45
C ALA A 169 8.94 -1.92 -6.04
N VAL A 170 8.22 -1.59 -4.96
CA VAL A 170 8.04 -0.19 -4.54
C VAL A 170 9.34 0.47 -4.10
N GLY A 171 10.18 -0.22 -3.32
CA GLY A 171 11.50 0.31 -2.94
C GLY A 171 12.46 0.40 -4.11
N SER A 172 12.48 -0.63 -4.96
CA SER A 172 13.27 -0.62 -6.20
C SER A 172 12.85 0.51 -7.13
N THR A 173 11.56 0.85 -7.16
CA THR A 173 11.02 1.98 -7.93
C THR A 173 11.54 3.32 -7.43
N VAL A 174 11.68 3.51 -6.11
CA VAL A 174 12.31 4.73 -5.56
C VAL A 174 13.77 4.80 -5.97
N LEU A 175 14.50 3.69 -5.85
CA LEU A 175 15.91 3.65 -6.21
C LEU A 175 16.16 3.97 -7.69
N CYS A 176 15.32 3.44 -8.59
CA CYS A 176 15.43 3.70 -10.03
C CYS A 176 15.06 5.13 -10.45
N GLN A 177 14.61 5.99 -9.51
CA GLN A 177 14.35 7.39 -9.80
C GLN A 177 15.59 8.27 -9.65
N VAL A 178 16.66 7.76 -9.02
CA VAL A 178 17.93 8.46 -8.89
C VAL A 178 18.66 8.45 -10.25
N PRO A 179 19.29 9.54 -10.70
CA PRO A 179 20.17 9.52 -11.86
C PRO A 179 21.37 8.57 -11.67
N ALA A 180 21.78 7.84 -12.71
CA ALA A 180 22.84 6.83 -12.60
C ALA A 180 24.26 7.39 -12.39
N ASP A 181 24.48 8.68 -12.62
CA ASP A 181 25.78 9.36 -12.53
C ASP A 181 26.15 9.79 -11.10
N VAL A 182 26.04 8.88 -10.13
CA VAL A 182 26.55 9.08 -8.75
C VAL A 182 28.10 9.14 -8.72
N ARG A 183 28.76 9.05 -9.88
CA ARG A 183 30.20 8.87 -10.00
C ARG A 183 30.94 10.12 -10.48
N ASN A 184 30.77 11.24 -9.79
CA ASN A 184 31.80 12.27 -9.78
C ASN A 184 31.80 12.93 -8.41
N GLY A 185 32.90 12.74 -7.66
CA GLY A 185 33.12 13.17 -6.27
C GLY A 185 33.06 14.68 -6.02
N LYS A 186 31.97 15.33 -6.43
CA LYS A 186 31.54 16.61 -5.89
C LYS A 186 30.85 16.31 -4.55
N GLU A 187 31.21 17.05 -3.52
CA GLU A 187 30.45 17.07 -2.27
C GLU A 187 28.98 17.30 -2.62
N LEU A 188 28.15 16.29 -2.36
CA LEU A 188 26.72 16.39 -2.61
C LEU A 188 26.13 17.35 -1.58
N SER A 189 25.84 18.57 -2.01
CA SER A 189 25.13 19.55 -1.19
C SER A 189 23.71 19.05 -0.96
N VAL A 190 23.40 18.63 0.27
CA VAL A 190 22.03 18.31 0.68
C VAL A 190 21.18 19.58 0.54
N GLN A 191 20.29 19.59 -0.44
CA GLN A 191 19.39 20.72 -0.68
C GLN A 191 17.99 20.40 -0.19
N ILE A 192 17.56 21.13 0.85
CA ILE A 192 16.20 21.00 1.40
C ILE A 192 15.28 21.95 0.64
N CYS A 193 14.49 21.39 -0.27
CA CYS A 193 13.39 22.07 -0.95
C CYS A 193 12.09 22.10 -0.09
N TRP A 194 11.21 23.09 -0.32
CA TRP A 194 9.97 23.31 0.47
C TRP A 194 9.01 22.09 0.45
N TYR A 195 8.98 21.37 -0.66
CA TYR A 195 8.12 20.21 -0.84
C TYR A 195 8.53 19.03 0.03
N HIS A 196 9.79 18.94 0.47
CA HIS A 196 10.20 17.94 1.48
C HIS A 196 9.51 18.17 2.80
N ILE A 197 9.41 19.43 3.25
CA ILE A 197 8.78 19.78 4.52
C ILE A 197 7.28 19.46 4.45
N VAL A 198 6.61 19.89 3.37
CA VAL A 198 5.18 19.61 3.15
C VAL A 198 4.92 18.11 3.06
N GLY A 199 5.75 17.38 2.32
CA GLY A 199 5.68 15.93 2.18
C GLY A 199 5.83 15.21 3.52
N VAL A 200 6.86 15.53 4.30
CA VAL A 200 7.08 14.94 5.63
C VAL A 200 5.95 15.26 6.60
N MET A 201 5.45 16.50 6.62
CA MET A 201 4.31 16.88 7.48
C MET A 201 3.05 16.07 7.13
N MET A 202 2.73 15.96 5.84
CA MET A 202 1.60 15.16 5.37
C MET A 202 1.78 13.67 5.68
N TYR A 203 2.99 13.14 5.51
CA TYR A 203 3.34 11.77 5.86
C TYR A 203 3.06 11.47 7.34
N VAL A 204 3.57 12.31 8.25
CA VAL A 204 3.39 12.13 9.69
C VAL A 204 1.91 12.17 10.06
N TRP A 205 1.18 13.18 9.56
CA TRP A 205 -0.24 13.33 9.84
C TRP A 205 -1.07 12.13 9.33
N ALA A 206 -0.86 11.70 8.09
CA ALA A 206 -1.56 10.55 7.51
C ALA A 206 -1.19 9.25 8.25
N SER A 207 0.07 9.06 8.59
CA SER A 207 0.57 7.91 9.35
C SER A 207 -0.06 7.82 10.74
N LEU A 208 -0.22 8.95 11.44
CA LEU A 208 -0.89 9.01 12.74
C LEU A 208 -2.38 8.63 12.63
N HIS A 209 -3.10 9.17 11.66
CA HIS A 209 -4.51 8.82 11.43
C HIS A 209 -4.69 7.35 11.05
N GLN A 210 -3.80 6.82 10.21
CA GLN A 210 -3.84 5.41 9.87
C GLN A 210 -3.66 4.53 11.11
N HIS A 211 -2.65 4.83 11.94
CA HIS A 211 -2.39 4.09 13.17
C HIS A 211 -3.60 4.13 14.11
N ARG A 212 -4.18 5.32 14.33
CA ARG A 212 -5.39 5.50 15.15
C ARG A 212 -6.55 4.63 14.64
N CYS A 213 -6.80 4.63 13.34
CA CYS A 213 -7.85 3.81 12.74
C CYS A 213 -7.62 2.30 12.98
N LEU A 214 -6.38 1.85 12.90
CA LEU A 214 -6.02 0.44 13.15
C LEU A 214 -6.15 0.06 14.62
N VAL A 215 -5.78 0.95 15.54
CA VAL A 215 -5.99 0.78 16.98
C VAL A 215 -7.48 0.68 17.30
N ILE A 216 -8.32 1.54 16.71
CA ILE A 216 -9.80 1.45 16.85
C ILE A 216 -10.27 0.06 16.41
N LEU A 217 -9.86 -0.41 15.22
CA LEU A 217 -10.24 -1.73 14.72
C LEU A 217 -9.77 -2.88 15.61
N ALA A 218 -8.57 -2.78 16.18
CA ALA A 218 -8.04 -3.77 17.11
C ALA A 218 -8.81 -3.79 18.44
N ASN A 219 -9.15 -2.61 18.97
CA ASN A 219 -9.87 -2.46 20.24
C ASN A 219 -11.31 -2.99 20.17
N LEU A 220 -11.93 -3.06 18.98
CA LEU A 220 -13.21 -3.77 18.81
C LEU A 220 -13.13 -5.26 19.14
N ARG A 221 -11.92 -5.84 19.18
CA ARG A 221 -11.68 -7.27 19.46
C ARG A 221 -10.98 -7.50 20.79
N LYS A 222 -10.49 -6.45 21.45
CA LYS A 222 -9.73 -6.51 22.69
C LYS A 222 -10.55 -5.93 23.85
N SER A 223 -10.34 -6.45 25.05
CA SER A 223 -10.79 -5.84 26.30
C SER A 223 -9.93 -4.61 26.63
N LYS A 224 -10.38 -3.80 27.61
CA LYS A 224 -9.58 -2.70 28.18
C LYS A 224 -8.23 -3.17 28.75
N SER A 225 -8.12 -4.45 29.13
CA SER A 225 -6.89 -5.09 29.58
C SER A 225 -6.03 -5.68 28.45
N GLY A 226 -6.42 -5.50 27.18
CA GLY A 226 -5.70 -6.01 26.00
C GLY A 226 -6.00 -7.48 25.63
N LYS A 227 -6.75 -8.22 26.44
CA LYS A 227 -7.15 -9.62 26.14
C LYS A 227 -8.13 -9.68 24.97
N VAL A 228 -7.92 -10.62 24.04
CA VAL A 228 -8.83 -10.83 22.91
C VAL A 228 -10.17 -11.40 23.42
N LEU A 229 -11.26 -10.67 23.19
CA LEU A 229 -12.61 -11.03 23.66
C LEU A 229 -13.38 -11.82 22.60
N SER A 230 -13.27 -11.42 21.33
CA SER A 230 -14.00 -12.03 20.23
C SER A 230 -13.24 -11.84 18.92
N LEU A 231 -13.36 -12.83 18.04
CA LEU A 231 -12.90 -12.73 16.65
C LEU A 231 -14.00 -12.20 15.70
N GLY A 232 -15.18 -11.90 16.25
CA GLY A 232 -16.30 -11.30 15.55
C GLY A 232 -15.97 -9.92 14.95
N HIS A 233 -16.83 -9.49 14.03
CA HIS A 233 -16.76 -8.14 13.48
C HIS A 233 -17.79 -7.25 14.17
N SER A 234 -17.45 -5.98 14.35
CA SER A 234 -18.33 -4.93 14.86
C SER A 234 -18.17 -3.68 14.01
N VAL A 235 -19.13 -2.78 14.07
CA VAL A 235 -19.08 -1.51 13.34
C VAL A 235 -18.13 -0.54 14.06
N PRO A 236 -17.06 -0.04 13.41
CA PRO A 236 -16.14 0.91 14.02
C PRO A 236 -16.74 2.31 14.12
N PHE A 237 -16.42 3.02 15.21
CA PHE A 237 -16.78 4.42 15.46
C PHE A 237 -15.55 5.19 15.95
N GLY A 238 -15.57 6.51 15.79
CA GLY A 238 -14.47 7.41 16.13
C GLY A 238 -13.52 7.72 14.95
N ASP A 239 -12.80 8.84 15.07
CA ASP A 239 -11.95 9.40 14.01
C ASP A 239 -12.73 9.51 12.67
N TRP A 240 -12.08 9.22 11.54
CA TRP A 240 -12.70 9.27 10.22
C TRP A 240 -13.71 8.14 9.94
N PHE A 241 -13.88 7.16 10.84
CA PHE A 241 -14.90 6.14 10.65
C PHE A 241 -16.31 6.73 10.62
N GLU A 242 -16.54 7.90 11.21
CA GLU A 242 -17.84 8.56 11.14
C GLU A 242 -18.26 8.97 9.72
N ARG A 243 -17.30 9.14 8.81
CA ARG A 243 -17.57 9.58 7.43
C ARG A 243 -17.42 8.45 6.42
N VAL A 244 -16.46 7.55 6.64
CA VAL A 244 -16.12 6.49 5.69
C VAL A 244 -15.91 5.15 6.37
N SER A 245 -16.08 4.09 5.61
CA SER A 245 -15.99 2.71 6.10
C SER A 245 -14.55 2.26 6.32
N CYS A 246 -13.64 2.74 5.46
CA CYS A 246 -12.23 2.35 5.46
C CYS A 246 -11.29 3.56 5.48
N PRO A 247 -11.32 4.39 6.54
CA PRO A 247 -10.47 5.58 6.65
C PRO A 247 -8.97 5.26 6.69
N HIS A 248 -8.58 4.10 7.22
CA HIS A 248 -7.19 3.63 7.22
C HIS A 248 -6.63 3.39 5.82
N TYR A 249 -7.50 3.07 4.85
CA TYR A 249 -7.11 3.00 3.44
C TYR A 249 -6.92 4.39 2.85
N PHE A 250 -7.77 5.36 3.24
CA PHE A 250 -7.61 6.74 2.78
C PHE A 250 -6.32 7.35 3.34
N ALA A 251 -6.04 7.11 4.62
CA ALA A 251 -4.78 7.50 5.22
C ALA A 251 -3.57 6.84 4.52
N GLU A 252 -3.67 5.56 4.09
CA GLU A 252 -2.64 4.93 3.26
C GLU A 252 -2.41 5.70 1.95
N LEU A 253 -3.48 6.04 1.23
CA LEU A 253 -3.35 6.82 0.00
C LEU A 253 -2.60 8.13 0.24
N LEU A 254 -2.91 8.84 1.33
CA LEU A 254 -2.24 10.09 1.68
C LEU A 254 -0.76 9.91 2.04
N ILE A 255 -0.36 8.76 2.60
CA ILE A 255 1.05 8.41 2.79
C ILE A 255 1.77 8.33 1.44
N TYR A 256 1.19 7.68 0.43
CA TYR A 256 1.83 7.59 -0.91
C TYR A 256 1.84 8.94 -1.64
N VAL A 257 0.77 9.74 -1.50
CA VAL A 257 0.73 11.12 -2.02
C VAL A 257 1.82 11.96 -1.36
N SER A 258 2.04 11.83 -0.05
CA SER A 258 3.10 12.58 0.65
C SER A 258 4.51 12.28 0.11
N MET A 259 4.76 11.04 -0.30
CA MET A 259 6.01 10.66 -0.97
C MET A 259 6.09 11.25 -2.39
N ALA A 260 4.98 11.38 -3.11
CA ALA A 260 4.92 12.06 -4.41
C ALA A 260 5.28 13.55 -4.29
N ILE A 261 4.76 14.20 -3.23
CA ILE A 261 5.11 15.58 -2.87
C ILE A 261 6.61 15.68 -2.55
N THR A 262 7.13 14.72 -1.77
CA THR A 262 8.54 14.67 -1.39
C THR A 262 9.46 14.49 -2.61
N LEU A 263 8.99 13.87 -3.69
CA LEU A 263 9.68 13.77 -5.00
C LEU A 263 9.43 14.99 -5.91
N GLY A 264 8.92 16.09 -5.36
CA GLY A 264 8.70 17.34 -6.07
C GLY A 264 7.47 17.39 -6.97
N PHE A 265 6.50 16.46 -6.91
CA PHE A 265 5.31 16.39 -7.80
C PHE A 265 5.56 16.02 -9.27
N HIS A 266 6.77 16.19 -9.81
CA HIS A 266 7.06 15.93 -11.23
C HIS A 266 7.32 14.45 -11.55
N ASN A 267 7.39 13.59 -10.52
CA ASN A 267 7.77 12.19 -10.68
C ASN A 267 6.58 11.34 -11.19
N LEU A 268 6.48 11.21 -12.52
CA LEU A 268 5.39 10.47 -13.16
C LEU A 268 5.33 9.00 -12.71
N THR A 269 6.48 8.33 -12.60
CA THR A 269 6.54 6.92 -12.17
C THR A 269 5.91 6.75 -10.79
N TRP A 270 6.23 7.64 -9.84
CA TRP A 270 5.65 7.59 -8.51
C TRP A 270 4.15 7.93 -8.50
N TRP A 271 3.69 8.85 -9.35
CA TRP A 271 2.25 9.08 -9.53
C TRP A 271 1.52 7.83 -10.05
N CYS A 272 2.15 7.02 -10.92
CA CYS A 272 1.58 5.73 -11.30
C CYS A 272 1.46 4.77 -10.10
N VAL A 273 2.42 4.78 -9.15
CA VAL A 273 2.31 4.05 -7.88
C VAL A 273 1.13 4.56 -7.05
N VAL A 274 0.98 5.88 -6.92
CA VAL A 274 -0.15 6.49 -6.21
C VAL A 274 -1.49 6.08 -6.82
N MET A 275 -1.62 6.09 -8.15
CA MET A 275 -2.83 5.66 -8.86
C MET A 275 -3.15 4.18 -8.62
N TYR A 276 -2.12 3.32 -8.62
CA TYR A 276 -2.29 1.93 -8.25
C TYR A 276 -2.81 1.79 -6.81
N VAL A 277 -2.21 2.50 -5.84
CA VAL A 277 -2.65 2.47 -4.44
C VAL A 277 -4.09 2.97 -4.32
N LEU A 278 -4.44 4.06 -5.00
CA LEU A 278 -5.80 4.59 -5.05
C LEU A 278 -6.82 3.53 -5.46
N PHE A 279 -6.60 2.86 -6.59
CA PHE A 279 -7.57 1.89 -7.11
C PHE A 279 -7.60 0.57 -6.34
N ASN A 280 -6.45 0.09 -5.88
CA ASN A 280 -6.38 -1.09 -5.01
C ASN A 280 -7.13 -0.85 -3.68
N GLN A 281 -6.89 0.30 -3.05
CA GLN A 281 -7.56 0.68 -1.81
C GLN A 281 -9.06 0.94 -2.01
N ALA A 282 -9.45 1.59 -3.10
CA ALA A 282 -10.84 1.79 -3.47
C ALA A 282 -11.58 0.45 -3.64
N LEU A 283 -10.98 -0.52 -4.35
CA LEU A 283 -11.54 -1.86 -4.52
C LEU A 283 -11.75 -2.56 -3.16
N ALA A 284 -10.73 -2.57 -2.31
CA ALA A 284 -10.81 -3.16 -0.98
C ALA A 284 -11.82 -2.44 -0.06
N ALA A 285 -11.95 -1.12 -0.21
CA ALA A 285 -12.90 -0.30 0.54
C ALA A 285 -14.35 -0.62 0.17
N VAL A 286 -14.67 -0.75 -1.12
CA VAL A 286 -16.02 -1.11 -1.59
C VAL A 286 -16.43 -2.48 -1.07
N LEU A 287 -15.54 -3.48 -1.18
CA LEU A 287 -15.82 -4.82 -0.65
C LEU A 287 -16.05 -4.80 0.87
N SER A 288 -15.29 -3.99 1.59
CA SER A 288 -15.45 -3.83 3.04
C SER A 288 -16.73 -3.07 3.42
N HIS A 289 -17.11 -2.07 2.62
CA HIS A 289 -18.34 -1.30 2.80
C HIS A 289 -19.58 -2.19 2.59
N GLU A 290 -19.59 -2.95 1.49
CA GLU A 290 -20.63 -3.92 1.17
C GLU A 290 -20.76 -4.97 2.28
N PHE A 291 -19.63 -5.48 2.80
CA PHE A 291 -19.64 -6.39 3.95
C PHE A 291 -20.36 -5.77 5.14
N TYR A 292 -20.06 -4.51 5.51
CA TYR A 292 -20.71 -3.89 6.65
C TYR A 292 -22.21 -3.65 6.41
N GLN A 293 -22.60 -3.19 5.23
CA GLN A 293 -24.01 -2.96 4.88
C GLN A 293 -24.84 -4.26 4.93
N LYS A 294 -24.27 -5.39 4.48
CA LYS A 294 -24.97 -6.68 4.45
C LYS A 294 -25.08 -7.35 5.82
N ASN A 295 -24.07 -7.17 6.69
CA ASN A 295 -23.98 -7.92 7.94
C ASN A 295 -24.46 -7.15 9.17
N PHE A 296 -24.63 -5.82 9.08
CA PHE A 296 -25.03 -4.98 10.22
C PHE A 296 -26.22 -4.10 9.83
N SER A 297 -27.40 -4.44 10.34
CA SER A 297 -28.61 -3.62 10.16
C SER A 297 -28.49 -2.21 10.75
N SER A 298 -27.66 -2.06 11.80
CA SER A 298 -27.36 -0.78 12.44
C SER A 298 -26.27 0.05 11.73
N TYR A 299 -25.77 -0.40 10.56
CA TYR A 299 -24.68 0.30 9.88
C TYR A 299 -25.10 1.71 9.41
N PRO A 300 -24.32 2.78 9.71
CA PRO A 300 -24.69 4.13 9.33
C PRO A 300 -24.75 4.32 7.80
N LYS A 301 -25.96 4.58 7.27
CA LYS A 301 -26.22 4.68 5.82
C LYS A 301 -25.55 5.87 5.13
N HIS A 302 -25.18 6.92 5.88
CA HIS A 302 -24.53 8.11 5.34
C HIS A 302 -23.03 7.92 5.08
N ARG A 303 -22.41 6.87 5.64
CA ARG A 303 -20.98 6.61 5.45
C ARG A 303 -20.69 6.24 4.01
N ARG A 304 -19.59 6.77 3.48
CA ARG A 304 -19.03 6.40 2.17
C ARG A 304 -18.03 5.24 2.32
N ALA A 305 -17.53 4.70 1.22
CA ALA A 305 -16.64 3.54 1.27
C ALA A 305 -15.22 3.94 1.70
N PHE A 306 -14.67 5.00 1.09
CA PHE A 306 -13.24 5.27 1.04
C PHE A 306 -12.87 6.76 1.21
N ILE A 307 -13.33 7.64 0.31
CA ILE A 307 -13.02 9.06 0.28
C ILE A 307 -14.18 9.84 0.92
N PRO A 308 -13.93 10.58 2.02
CA PRO A 308 -14.96 11.36 2.69
C PRO A 308 -15.73 12.26 1.72
N PHE A 309 -17.07 12.25 1.85
CA PHE A 309 -18.01 13.03 1.02
C PHE A 309 -18.09 12.67 -0.47
N VAL A 310 -17.16 11.88 -1.01
CA VAL A 310 -17.07 11.58 -2.44
C VAL A 310 -17.45 10.12 -2.73
N PHE A 311 -16.73 9.16 -2.16
CA PHE A 311 -16.74 7.76 -2.61
C PHE A 311 -16.66 6.76 -1.47
#